data_AF-A0A938MZX0-F1
#
_entry.id   AF-A0A938MZX0-F1
#
_cell.length_a   1.000
_cell.length_b   1.000
_cell.length_c   1.000
_cell.angle_alpha   90.00
_cell.angle_beta   90.00
_cell.angle_gamma   90.00
#
_symmetry.space_group_name_H-M   'P 1'
#
loop_
_entity.id
_entity.type
_entity.pdbx_description
1 polymer ?
#
loop_
_entity_poly.entity_id
_entity_poly.type
_entity_poly.pdbx_seq_one_letter_code
_entity_poly.pdbx_strand_id
1 'polypeptide(L)' 'MATADETVGVINPEELYTLDALKRRLGIRDAMLRTARRSGLRVYYKHGRGFVYGRDWISYVCSPETSSVDGGRSA' A
#
# COMPACT_ATOMS: atom_id res chain seq x y z
N MET A 1 -2.75 27.67 -4.10
CA MET A 1 -3.40 26.65 -3.26
C MET A 1 -3.64 25.43 -4.14
N ALA A 2 -2.83 24.38 -4.00
CA ALA A 2 -2.99 23.17 -4.81
C ALA A 2 -4.18 22.36 -4.25
N THR A 3 -5.20 22.19 -5.07
CA THR A 3 -6.39 21.38 -4.83
C THR A 3 -5.98 19.92 -4.69
N ALA A 4 -6.15 19.35 -3.49
CA ALA A 4 -5.74 17.98 -3.15
C ALA A 4 -6.58 16.87 -3.84
N ASP A 5 -7.40 17.22 -4.84
CA ASP A 5 -8.43 16.35 -5.42
C ASP A 5 -8.09 15.86 -6.85
N GLU A 6 -7.08 16.44 -7.51
CA GLU A 6 -6.80 16.15 -8.93
C GLU A 6 -5.97 14.88 -9.16
N THR A 7 -5.58 14.18 -8.09
CA THR A 7 -4.71 12.98 -8.18
C THR A 7 -5.20 11.80 -7.34
N VAL A 8 -6.52 11.73 -7.10
CA VAL A 8 -7.16 10.56 -6.47
C VAL A 8 -6.87 9.33 -7.33
N GLY A 9 -6.36 8.27 -6.70
CA GLY A 9 -5.99 7.02 -7.37
C GLY A 9 -4.62 7.02 -8.07
N VAL A 10 -3.98 8.18 -8.28
CA VAL A 10 -2.66 8.24 -8.92
C VAL A 10 -1.55 8.05 -7.90
N ILE A 11 -0.64 7.11 -8.14
CA ILE A 11 0.56 6.84 -7.32
C ILE A 11 1.80 7.03 -8.18
N ASN A 12 2.69 7.93 -7.75
CA ASN A 12 3.98 8.15 -8.41
C ASN A 12 5.01 7.13 -7.90
N PRO A 13 5.73 6.42 -8.77
CA PRO A 13 6.65 5.36 -8.37
C PRO A 13 7.80 5.85 -7.48
N GLU A 14 8.31 7.06 -7.75
CA GLU A 14 9.46 7.64 -7.04
C GLU A 14 9.10 8.44 -5.79
N GLU A 15 7.80 8.62 -5.52
CA GLU A 15 7.33 9.37 -4.36
C GLU A 15 7.22 8.44 -3.13
N LEU A 16 7.63 8.97 -1.97
CA LEU A 16 7.54 8.28 -0.69
C LEU A 16 6.26 8.70 0.04
N TYR A 17 5.37 7.74 0.28
CA TYR A 17 4.09 7.98 0.96
C TYR A 17 4.14 7.50 2.39
N THR A 18 3.54 8.26 3.31
CA THR A 18 3.13 7.68 4.60
C THR A 18 1.98 6.68 4.37
N LEU A 19 1.81 5.74 5.29
CA LEU A 19 0.67 4.82 5.23
C LEU A 19 -0.69 5.55 5.16
N ASP A 20 -0.84 6.66 5.88
CA ASP A 20 -2.07 7.45 5.86
C ASP A 20 -2.28 8.21 4.55
N ALA A 21 -1.21 8.75 3.96
CA ALA A 21 -1.28 9.38 2.64
C ALA A 21 -1.69 8.37 1.56
N LEU A 22 -1.07 7.18 1.59
CA LEU A 22 -1.38 6.10 0.65
C LEU A 22 -2.85 5.65 0.78
N LYS A 23 -3.36 5.48 2.01
CA LYS A 23 -4.78 5.15 2.26
C LYS A 23 -5.73 6.18 1.67
N ARG A 24 -5.49 7.47 1.98
CA ARG A 24 -6.36 8.55 1.49
C ARG A 24 -6.36 8.64 -0.03
N ARG A 25 -5.20 8.45 -0.64
CA ARG A 25 -5.03 8.57 -2.10
C ARG A 25 -5.67 7.42 -2.86
N LEU A 26 -5.60 6.20 -2.34
CA LEU A 26 -6.18 4.99 -2.96
C LEU A 26 -7.59 4.65 -2.47
N GLY A 27 -8.09 5.32 -1.43
CA GLY A 27 -9.37 5.00 -0.79
C GLY A 27 -9.40 3.62 -0.10
N ILE A 28 -8.24 3.12 0.34
CA ILE A 28 -8.12 1.76 0.90
C ILE A 28 -8.19 1.75 2.44
N ARG A 29 -8.71 0.65 2.98
CA ARG A 29 -8.85 0.44 4.43
C ARG A 29 -7.56 -0.09 5.06
N ASP A 30 -7.40 0.13 6.37
CA ASP A 30 -6.25 -0.38 7.14
C ASP A 30 -6.06 -1.89 7.03
N ALA A 31 -7.15 -2.65 6.90
CA ALA A 31 -7.11 -4.09 6.70
C ALA A 31 -6.31 -4.48 5.45
N MET A 32 -6.45 -3.73 4.34
CA MET A 32 -5.71 -3.98 3.11
C MET A 32 -4.21 -3.75 3.31
N LEU A 33 -3.83 -2.63 3.94
CA LEU A 33 -2.41 -2.36 4.25
C LEU A 33 -1.82 -3.40 5.20
N ARG A 34 -2.59 -3.86 6.19
CA ARG A 34 -2.14 -4.91 7.11
C ARG A 34 -1.94 -6.23 6.39
N THR A 35 -2.79 -6.58 5.43
CA THR A 35 -2.60 -7.75 4.58
C THR A 35 -1.38 -7.58 3.69
N ALA A 36 -1.28 -6.46 2.96
CA ALA A 36 -0.13 -6.17 2.09
C ALA A 36 1.21 -6.26 2.81
N ARG A 37 1.29 -5.70 4.02
CA ARG A 37 2.49 -5.78 4.87
C ARG A 37 2.84 -7.22 5.27
N ARG A 38 1.83 -8.06 5.51
CA ARG A 38 2.04 -9.48 5.85
C ARG A 38 2.38 -10.33 4.62
N SER A 39 1.95 -9.92 3.43
CA SER A 39 2.25 -10.58 2.15
C SER A 39 3.49 -10.05 1.45
N GLY A 40 4.31 -9.22 2.11
CA GLY A 40 5.62 -8.83 1.60
C GLY A 40 5.73 -7.43 1.01
N LEU A 41 4.72 -6.56 1.15
CA LEU A 41 4.84 -5.14 0.80
C LEU A 41 6.00 -4.51 1.59
N ARG A 42 6.94 -3.91 0.87
CA ARG A 42 8.09 -3.24 1.47
C ARG A 42 7.67 -1.95 2.17
N VAL A 43 8.00 -1.84 3.46
CA VAL A 43 7.75 -0.65 4.28
C VAL A 43 9.03 -0.18 4.92
N TYR A 44 9.30 1.12 4.83
CA TYR A 44 10.43 1.78 5.45
C TYR A 44 9.97 2.44 6.74
N TYR A 45 10.68 2.21 7.83
CA TYR A 45 10.36 2.83 9.11
C TYR A 45 11.39 3.90 9.44
N LYS A 46 10.91 5.12 9.72
CA LYS A 46 11.74 6.24 10.20
C LYS A 46 11.04 6.95 11.35
N HIS A 47 11.70 7.09 12.49
CA HIS A 47 11.14 7.66 13.73
C HIS A 47 9.75 7.09 14.10
N GLY A 48 9.59 5.77 14.02
CA GLY A 48 8.33 5.09 14.37
C GLY A 48 7.19 5.26 13.35
N ARG A 49 7.41 5.96 12.24
CA ARG A 49 6.43 6.11 11.16
C ARG A 49 6.78 5.21 9.99
N GLY A 50 5.74 4.59 9.41
CA GLY A 50 5.86 3.72 8.24
C GLY A 50 5.66 4.50 6.94
N PHE A 51 6.51 4.19 5.96
CA PHE A 51 6.53 4.80 4.64
C PHE A 51 6.64 3.71 3.56
N VAL A 52 6.08 3.99 2.38
CA VAL A 52 6.09 3.09 1.23
C VAL A 52 6.40 3.93 -0.01
N TYR A 53 7.36 3.51 -0.83
CA TYR A 53 7.54 4.12 -2.14
C TYR A 53 6.42 3.65 -3.08
N GLY A 54 5.94 4.54 -3.95
CA GLY A 54 4.93 4.17 -4.92
C GLY A 54 5.31 2.95 -5.77
N ARG A 55 6.59 2.83 -6.16
CA ARG A 55 7.09 1.67 -6.93
C ARG A 55 6.95 0.36 -6.17
N ASP A 56 7.15 0.37 -4.85
CA ASP A 56 7.02 -0.82 -4.02
C ASP A 56 5.56 -1.25 -3.89
N TRP A 57 4.64 -0.27 -3.80
CA TRP A 57 3.20 -0.53 -3.86
C TRP A 57 2.76 -1.08 -5.22
N ILE A 58 3.19 -0.44 -6.32
CA ILE A 58 2.86 -0.86 -7.69
C ILE A 58 3.35 -2.28 -7.94
N SER A 59 4.61 -2.58 -7.60
CA SER A 59 5.16 -3.93 -7.70
C SER A 59 4.34 -4.93 -6.88
N TYR A 60 3.96 -4.59 -5.65
CA TYR A 60 3.15 -5.46 -4.80
C TYR A 60 1.79 -5.81 -5.42
N VAL A 61 1.06 -4.83 -5.99
CA VAL A 61 -0.27 -5.06 -6.58
C VAL A 61 -0.20 -5.71 -7.96
N CYS A 62 0.88 -5.49 -8.71
CA CYS A 62 1.10 -6.08 -10.03
C CYS A 62 1.75 -7.47 -9.97
N SER A 63 2.28 -7.87 -8.82
CA SER A 63 2.85 -9.21 -8.63
C SER A 63 1.76 -10.30 -8.68
N PRO A 64 1.90 -11.31 -9.56
CA PRO A 64 0.90 -12.35 -9.75
C PRO A 64 0.77 -13.32 -8.57
N GLU A 65 1.71 -13.28 -7.62
CA GLU A 65 1.79 -14.18 -6.47
C GLU A 65 1.01 -13.72 -5.22
N THR A 66 0.45 -12.50 -5.23
CA THR A 66 -0.30 -11.93 -4.11
C THR A 66 -1.71 -12.56 -3.92
N SER A 67 -2.20 -13.37 -4.86
CA SER A 67 -3.56 -13.97 -4.81
C SER A 67 -3.69 -15.31 -4.06
N SER A 68 -2.61 -15.90 -3.52
CA SER A 68 -2.69 -17.16 -2.78
C SER A 68 -2.81 -16.94 -1.26
N VAL A 69 -3.97 -16.41 -0.83
CA VAL A 69 -4.48 -16.68 0.53
C VAL A 69 -5.54 -17.76 0.37
N ASP A 70 -5.08 -19.01 0.30
CA ASP A 70 -5.96 -20.16 0.47
C ASP A 70 -6.26 -20.29 1.97
N GLY A 71 -7.53 -20.08 2.30
CA GLY A 71 -8.03 -20.12 3.66
C GLY A 71 -8.09 -21.56 4.13
N GLY A 72 -7.14 -21.96 4.98
CA GLY A 72 -7.24 -23.15 5.81
C GLY A 72 -8.46 -23.09 6.72
N ARG A 73 -9.62 -23.50 6.20
CA ARG A 73 -10.76 -24.00 6.95
C ARG A 73 -10.53 -25.49 7.14
N SER A 74 -10.01 -25.89 8.30
CA SER A 74 -10.14 -27.28 8.74
C SER A 74 -11.53 -27.46 9.34
N ALA A 75 -12.25 -28.43 8.77
CA ALA A 75 -13.51 -28.98 9.27
C ALA A 75 -13.32 -29.72 10.61
#